data_AF-T0ZM40-F1
#
_entry.id   AF-T0ZM40-F1
#
_cell.length_a   1.000
_cell.length_b   1.000
_cell.length_c   1.000
_cell.angle_alpha   90.00
_cell.angle_beta   90.00
_cell.angle_gamma   90.00
#
_symmetry.space_group_name_H-M   'P 1'
#
loop_
_entity.id
_entity.type
_entity.pdbx_description
1 polymer ?
#
loop_
_entity_poly.entity_id
_entity_poly.type
_entity_poly.pdbx_seq_one_letter_code
_entity_poly.pdbx_strand_id
1 'polypeptide(L)'
;MQPLVLSHYTLVNALGRGLSPTFTALRTMKSGLRHCDFMDASINTYIGRVDGLEEEPIVARLRDFDCRNNRMALMGLTSDGFESAVSAACVRYGAHRIAVILGTSTSGILETEQAYRRRDA
;
A
#
# COMPACT_ATOMS: atom_id res chain seq x y z
N MET A 1 21.50 17.92 -17.34
CA MET A 1 20.68 17.21 -16.32
C MET A 1 20.97 15.71 -16.46
N GLN A 2 21.29 15.00 -15.39
CA GLN A 2 21.47 13.53 -15.48
C GLN A 2 20.10 12.84 -15.45
N PRO A 3 19.84 11.86 -16.33
CA PRO A 3 18.57 11.13 -16.34
C PRO A 3 18.45 10.25 -15.10
N LEU A 4 17.23 10.20 -14.55
CA LEU A 4 16.87 9.32 -13.44
C LEU A 4 16.28 8.01 -13.96
N VAL A 5 16.64 6.90 -13.34
CA VAL A 5 16.21 5.56 -13.73
C VAL A 5 15.33 4.96 -12.64
N LEU A 6 14.16 4.43 -13.02
CA LEU A 6 13.36 3.56 -12.16
C LEU A 6 13.90 2.14 -12.31
N SER A 7 14.79 1.74 -11.40
CA SER A 7 15.47 0.44 -11.48
C SER A 7 14.57 -0.73 -11.08
N HIS A 8 13.70 -0.52 -10.10
CA HIS A 8 12.72 -1.49 -9.61
C HIS A 8 11.45 -0.74 -9.21
N TYR A 9 10.30 -1.38 -9.40
CA TYR A 9 9.00 -0.82 -9.04
C TYR A 9 8.01 -1.96 -8.81
N THR A 10 7.02 -1.69 -7.97
CA THR A 10 5.91 -2.58 -7.67
C THR A 10 4.70 -1.72 -7.35
N LEU A 11 3.52 -2.33 -7.33
CA LEU A 11 2.28 -1.67 -7.01
C LEU A 11 1.30 -2.66 -6.38
N VAL A 12 0.55 -2.16 -5.42
CA VAL A 12 -0.56 -2.88 -4.80
C VAL A 12 -1.79 -2.00 -4.97
N ASN A 13 -2.82 -2.54 -5.60
CA ASN A 13 -4.07 -1.83 -5.85
C ASN A 13 -5.23 -2.84 -5.98
N ALA A 14 -6.42 -2.35 -6.35
CA ALA A 14 -7.62 -3.17 -6.45
C ALA A 14 -7.58 -4.24 -7.58
N LEU A 15 -6.59 -4.17 -8.48
CA LEU A 15 -6.33 -5.17 -9.51
C LEU A 15 -5.47 -6.33 -8.99
N GLY A 16 -4.81 -6.14 -7.83
CA GLY A 16 -4.02 -7.16 -7.16
C GLY A 16 -2.71 -6.63 -6.59
N ARG A 17 -1.91 -7.59 -6.11
CA ARG A 17 -0.59 -7.37 -5.52
C ARG A 17 0.50 -7.64 -6.55
N GLY A 18 1.21 -6.60 -6.93
CA GLY A 18 2.38 -6.64 -7.79
C GLY A 18 2.12 -6.38 -9.28
N LEU A 19 3.20 -6.49 -10.05
CA LEU A 19 3.24 -6.14 -11.47
C LEU A 19 2.36 -7.06 -12.33
N SER A 20 2.47 -8.38 -12.13
CA SER A 20 1.79 -9.38 -12.96
C SER A 20 0.26 -9.26 -12.99
N PRO A 21 -0.46 -9.22 -11.84
CA PRO A 21 -1.91 -9.08 -11.85
C PRO A 21 -2.34 -7.71 -12.42
N THR A 22 -1.61 -6.63 -12.09
CA THR A 22 -1.92 -5.31 -12.63
C THR A 22 -1.76 -5.26 -14.14
N PHE A 23 -0.65 -5.80 -14.66
CA PHE A 23 -0.38 -5.83 -16.10
C PHE A 23 -1.42 -6.65 -16.85
N THR A 24 -1.78 -7.83 -16.33
CA THR A 24 -2.84 -8.67 -16.88
C THR A 24 -4.16 -7.93 -16.94
N ALA A 25 -4.56 -7.28 -15.83
CA ALA A 25 -5.82 -6.57 -15.76
C ALA A 25 -5.87 -5.37 -16.72
N LEU A 26 -4.76 -4.62 -16.86
CA LEU A 26 -4.67 -3.53 -17.83
C LEU A 26 -4.79 -4.04 -19.28
N ARG A 27 -4.07 -5.12 -19.63
CA ARG A 27 -4.14 -5.69 -20.99
C ARG A 27 -5.50 -6.27 -21.34
N THR A 28 -6.19 -6.83 -20.34
CA THR A 28 -7.52 -7.43 -20.51
C THR A 28 -8.66 -6.45 -20.26
N MET A 29 -8.35 -5.18 -19.94
CA MET A 29 -9.31 -4.14 -19.58
C MET A 29 -10.26 -4.58 -18.44
N LYS A 30 -9.74 -5.37 -17.49
CA LYS A 30 -10.50 -5.85 -16.34
C LYS A 30 -10.48 -4.79 -15.24
N SER A 31 -11.66 -4.41 -14.76
CA SER A 31 -11.81 -3.52 -13.60
C SER A 31 -11.48 -4.25 -12.29
N GLY A 32 -10.87 -3.54 -11.34
CA GLY A 32 -10.71 -3.95 -9.95
C GLY A 32 -11.77 -3.36 -9.01
N LEU A 33 -12.72 -2.60 -9.56
CA LEU A 33 -13.76 -1.97 -8.77
C LEU A 33 -14.83 -2.99 -8.35
N ARG A 34 -15.33 -2.83 -7.13
CA ARG A 34 -16.47 -3.60 -6.59
C ARG A 34 -17.47 -2.64 -5.94
N HIS A 35 -18.71 -3.08 -5.75
CA HIS A 35 -19.67 -2.30 -4.95
C HIS A 35 -19.11 -2.03 -3.56
N CYS A 36 -19.37 -0.84 -3.03
CA CYS A 36 -18.90 -0.42 -1.72
C CYS A 36 -19.32 -1.42 -0.63
N ASP A 37 -18.34 -2.14 -0.09
CA ASP A 37 -18.45 -3.08 1.02
C ASP A 37 -17.64 -2.60 2.24
N PHE A 38 -17.30 -1.31 2.26
CA PHE A 38 -16.38 -0.76 3.23
C PHE A 38 -17.08 -0.35 4.53
N MET A 39 -16.97 -1.20 5.54
CA MET A 39 -17.48 -0.97 6.90
C MET A 39 -18.95 -0.55 6.88
N ASP A 40 -19.29 0.58 7.52
CA ASP A 40 -20.64 1.12 7.60
C ASP A 40 -20.94 2.20 6.56
N ALA A 41 -20.09 2.34 5.53
CA ALA A 41 -20.32 3.31 4.46
C ALA A 41 -21.54 2.91 3.62
N SER A 42 -22.67 3.61 3.80
CA SER A 42 -23.95 3.35 3.13
C SER A 42 -24.09 4.02 1.76
N ILE A 43 -22.98 4.39 1.12
CA ILE A 43 -22.99 5.11 -0.15
C ILE A 43 -23.12 4.08 -1.28
N ASN A 44 -24.15 4.21 -2.12
CA ASN A 44 -24.31 3.37 -3.32
C ASN A 44 -23.29 3.78 -4.39
N THR A 45 -22.10 3.20 -4.31
CA THR A 45 -20.98 3.51 -5.21
C THR A 45 -20.10 2.27 -5.41
N TYR A 46 -19.11 2.39 -6.30
CA TYR A 46 -18.05 1.41 -6.50
C TYR A 46 -16.73 1.93 -5.90
N ILE A 47 -15.95 1.03 -5.32
CA ILE A 47 -14.66 1.33 -4.69
C ILE A 47 -13.57 0.42 -5.25
N GLY A 48 -12.33 0.93 -5.24
CA GLY A 48 -11.14 0.12 -5.41
C GLY A 48 -10.64 -0.33 -4.04
N ARG A 49 -10.76 -1.62 -3.74
CA ARG A 49 -10.29 -2.20 -2.47
C ARG A 49 -9.21 -3.24 -2.76
N VAL A 50 -8.13 -3.20 -1.98
CA VAL A 50 -7.06 -4.20 -2.01
C VAL A 50 -7.52 -5.41 -1.20
N ASP A 51 -7.56 -6.59 -1.83
CA ASP A 51 -7.91 -7.84 -1.15
C ASP A 51 -6.82 -8.27 -0.15
N GLY A 52 -7.23 -8.86 0.97
CA GLY A 52 -6.31 -9.40 1.99
C GLY A 52 -5.64 -8.35 2.89
N LEU A 53 -5.93 -7.06 2.69
CA LEU A 53 -5.25 -5.99 3.42
C LEU A 53 -5.58 -5.97 4.92
N GLU A 54 -6.81 -6.34 5.28
CA GLU A 54 -7.25 -6.34 6.67
C GLU A 54 -6.71 -7.55 7.47
N GLU A 55 -6.23 -8.58 6.77
CA GLU A 55 -5.71 -9.83 7.30
C GLU A 55 -4.18 -9.84 7.45
N GLU A 56 -3.47 -8.89 6.84
CA GLU A 56 -2.00 -8.75 6.89
C GLU A 56 -1.58 -7.56 7.78
N PRO A 57 -1.51 -7.72 9.13
CA PRO A 57 -1.03 -6.66 10.01
C PRO A 57 0.45 -6.37 9.78
N ILE A 58 0.89 -5.16 10.16
CA ILE A 58 2.32 -4.85 10.10
C ILE A 58 3.13 -5.61 11.16
N VAL A 59 4.45 -5.62 11.00
CA VAL A 59 5.38 -6.33 11.89
C VAL A 59 5.26 -5.87 13.34
N ALA A 60 5.43 -6.81 14.28
CA ALA A 60 5.20 -6.59 15.72
C ALA A 60 5.92 -5.37 16.31
N ARG A 61 7.16 -5.10 15.88
CA ARG A 61 7.95 -3.94 16.35
C ARG A 61 7.34 -2.58 15.96
N LEU A 62 6.41 -2.58 15.01
CA LEU A 62 5.72 -1.39 14.52
C LEU A 62 4.23 -1.39 14.87
N ARG A 63 3.74 -2.31 15.71
CA ARG A 63 2.30 -2.50 15.98
C ARG A 63 1.52 -1.21 16.30
N ASP A 64 2.15 -0.23 16.94
CA ASP A 64 1.52 1.03 17.32
C ASP A 64 1.19 1.91 16.10
N PHE A 65 1.76 1.58 14.93
CA PHE A 65 1.52 2.22 13.65
C PHE A 65 0.63 1.37 12.73
N ASP A 66 -0.03 0.33 13.26
CA ASP A 66 -0.83 -0.59 12.44
C ASP A 66 -2.10 0.10 11.95
N CYS A 67 -2.11 0.43 10.67
CA CYS A 67 -3.22 1.06 9.96
C CYS A 67 -3.30 0.53 8.54
N ARG A 68 -4.45 0.65 7.88
CA ARG A 68 -4.62 0.17 6.49
C ARG A 68 -3.58 0.76 5.54
N ASN A 69 -3.22 2.04 5.72
CA ASN A 69 -2.19 2.71 4.91
C ASN A 69 -0.81 2.07 5.09
N ASN A 70 -0.41 1.77 6.32
CA ASN A 70 0.90 1.17 6.60
C ASN A 70 0.96 -0.32 6.24
N ARG A 71 -0.15 -1.05 6.40
CA ARG A 71 -0.28 -2.42 5.88
C ARG A 71 -0.12 -2.44 4.36
N MET A 72 -0.71 -1.48 3.65
CA MET A 72 -0.58 -1.36 2.20
C MET A 72 0.85 -1.02 1.79
N ALA A 73 1.52 -0.11 2.52
CA ALA A 73 2.93 0.20 2.29
C ALA A 73 3.83 -1.03 2.51
N LEU A 74 3.58 -1.83 3.55
CA LEU A 74 4.31 -3.08 3.81
C LEU A 74 4.04 -4.13 2.72
N MET A 75 2.78 -4.28 2.30
CA MET A 75 2.42 -5.18 1.20
C MET A 75 3.14 -4.78 -0.10
N GLY A 76 3.23 -3.48 -0.39
CA GLY A 76 4.03 -2.95 -1.49
C GLY A 76 5.51 -3.25 -1.35
N LEU A 77 6.11 -2.92 -0.20
CA LEU A 77 7.54 -3.16 0.06
C LEU A 77 7.93 -4.63 -0.15
N THR A 78 7.07 -5.56 0.26
CA THR A 78 7.30 -7.01 0.19
C THR A 78 6.83 -7.65 -1.12
N SER A 79 6.41 -6.87 -2.12
CA SER A 79 5.97 -7.36 -3.43
C SER A 79 7.07 -7.28 -4.48
N ASP A 80 7.02 -8.18 -5.47
CA ASP A 80 7.94 -8.24 -6.63
C ASP A 80 9.44 -8.15 -6.28
N GLY A 81 9.84 -8.63 -5.10
CA GLY A 81 11.23 -8.57 -4.64
C GLY A 81 11.76 -7.16 -4.35
N PHE A 82 10.87 -6.17 -4.17
CA PHE A 82 11.24 -4.77 -3.98
C PHE A 82 12.10 -4.55 -2.72
N GLU A 83 11.75 -5.19 -1.59
CA GLU A 83 12.57 -5.17 -0.36
C GLU A 83 14.01 -5.67 -0.59
N SER A 84 14.16 -6.75 -1.36
CA SER A 84 15.49 -7.27 -1.73
C SER A 84 16.26 -6.30 -2.62
N ALA A 85 15.58 -5.64 -3.56
CA ALA A 85 16.20 -4.62 -4.41
C ALA A 85 16.67 -3.40 -3.61
N VAL A 86 15.86 -2.94 -2.65
CA VAL A 86 16.25 -1.87 -1.70
C VAL A 86 17.43 -2.31 -0.86
N SER A 87 17.42 -3.54 -0.33
CA SER A 87 18.53 -4.09 0.44
C SER A 87 19.83 -4.14 -0.36
N ALA A 88 19.77 -4.58 -1.62
CA ALA A 88 20.91 -4.59 -2.53
C ALA A 88 21.44 -3.18 -2.82
N ALA A 89 20.54 -2.18 -2.97
CA ALA A 89 20.92 -0.78 -3.14
C ALA A 89 21.61 -0.24 -1.88
N CYS A 90 21.09 -0.55 -0.69
CA CYS A 90 21.72 -0.19 0.59
C CYS A 90 23.13 -0.78 0.73
N VAL A 91 23.35 -2.03 0.33
CA VAL A 91 24.68 -2.67 0.33
C VAL A 91 25.62 -1.97 -0.66
N ARG A 92 25.13 -1.65 -1.86
CA ARG A 92 25.95 -1.05 -2.93
C ARG A 92 26.34 0.39 -2.67
N TYR A 93 25.40 1.21 -2.17
CA TYR A 93 25.57 2.66 -2.07
C TYR A 93 25.78 3.14 -0.63
N GLY A 94 25.48 2.31 0.37
CA GLY A 94 25.42 2.68 1.78
C GLY A 94 24.07 3.31 2.15
N ALA A 95 23.47 2.84 3.24
CA ALA A 95 22.13 3.28 3.68
C ALA A 95 22.02 4.80 3.90
N HIS A 96 23.09 5.47 4.33
CA HIS A 96 23.14 6.92 4.50
C HIS A 96 22.99 7.73 3.19
N ARG A 97 23.03 7.06 2.03
CA ARG A 97 22.83 7.66 0.69
C ARG A 97 21.50 7.29 0.06
N ILE A 98 20.63 6.61 0.79
CA ILE A 98 19.30 6.22 0.33
C ILE A 98 18.26 7.09 1.03
N ALA A 99 17.44 7.78 0.24
CA ALA A 99 16.31 8.54 0.74
C ALA A 99 15.02 7.72 0.63
N VAL A 100 14.18 7.79 1.65
CA VAL A 100 12.80 7.28 1.62
C VAL A 100 11.88 8.48 1.49
N ILE A 101 11.21 8.60 0.35
CA ILE A 101 10.29 9.70 0.04
C ILE A 101 8.88 9.11 -0.01
N LEU A 102 8.02 9.53 0.92
CA LEU A 102 6.66 9.02 1.05
C LEU A 102 5.66 10.15 0.86
N GLY A 103 4.54 9.83 0.23
CA GLY A 103 3.40 10.74 0.08
C GLY A 103 2.10 9.98 0.36
N THR A 104 1.22 10.59 1.14
CA THR A 104 -0.14 10.12 1.39
C THR A 104 -1.04 11.31 1.63
N SER A 105 -2.26 11.28 1.08
CA SER A 105 -3.30 12.28 1.37
C SER A 105 -4.17 11.89 2.56
N THR A 106 -4.15 10.63 2.96
CA THR A 106 -5.04 10.07 4.00
C THR A 106 -4.30 9.65 5.25
N SER A 107 -3.06 9.15 5.14
CA SER A 107 -2.40 8.45 6.25
C SER A 107 -3.34 7.40 6.86
N GLY A 108 -3.33 7.23 8.19
CA GLY A 108 -4.31 6.45 8.95
C GLY A 108 -5.56 7.24 9.34
N ILE A 109 -6.26 7.85 8.37
CA ILE A 109 -7.48 8.63 8.67
C ILE A 109 -8.58 7.77 9.31
N LEU A 110 -8.70 6.49 8.92
CA LEU A 110 -9.70 5.58 9.47
C LEU A 110 -9.51 5.37 10.97
N GLU A 111 -8.27 5.25 11.42
CA GLU A 111 -7.91 5.07 12.82
C GLU A 111 -8.29 6.32 13.63
N THR A 112 -8.14 7.51 13.03
CA THR A 112 -8.60 8.77 13.62
C THR A 112 -10.13 8.84 13.70
N GLU A 113 -10.84 8.43 12.64
CA GLU A 113 -12.30 8.38 12.61
C GLU A 113 -12.86 7.40 13.66
N GLN A 114 -12.22 6.23 13.81
CA GLN A 114 -12.61 5.24 14.81
C GLN A 114 -12.37 5.74 16.24
N ALA A 115 -11.25 6.42 16.50
CA ALA A 115 -10.98 7.04 17.80
C ALA A 115 -12.04 8.11 18.10
N TYR A 116 -12.37 8.95 17.11
CA TYR A 116 -13.38 10.00 17.26
C TYR A 116 -14.76 9.43 17.61
N ARG A 117 -15.20 8.35 16.95
CA ARG A 117 -16.48 7.68 17.25
C ARG A 117 -16.59 7.15 18.67
N ARG A 118 -15.45 6.83 19.32
CA ARG A 118 -15.40 6.29 20.69
C ARG A 118 -15.16 7.37 21.75
N ARG A 119 -14.98 8.64 21.35
CA ARG A 119 -14.60 9.73 22.26
C ARG A 119 -15.61 9.92 23.40
N ASP A 120 -16.90 9.79 23.09
CA ASP A 120 -18.00 10.07 24.01
C ASP A 120 -18.75 8.77 24.44
N ALA A 121 -18.15 7.60 24.20
CA ALA A 121 -18.72 6.28 24.49
C ALA A 121 -18.49 5.82 25.93
#